data_AF-A0A3D1QV23-F1
#
_entry.id   AF-A0A3D1QV23-F1
#
_cell.length_a   1.000
_cell.length_b   1.000
_cell.length_c   1.000
_cell.angle_alpha   90.00
_cell.angle_beta   90.00
_cell.angle_gamma   90.00
#
_symmetry.space_group_name_H-M   'P 1'
#
loop_
_entity.id
_entity.type
_entity.pdbx_description
1 polymer ?
#
loop_
_entity_poly.entity_id
_entity_poly.type
_entity_poly.pdbx_seq_one_letter_code
_entity_poly.pdbx_strand_id
1 'polypeptide(L)'
;MSSGRSHFLALLLITALGLPALDARAQTDLLGEARRSFDFGKWEDAATAIEELDKNKLLAAEDDLVEACRILGLSHLYLGHRDEARSAFVRLLSINPDFSLDPLVVSPVAVEELDAVREENAELLASIRERRRAIAEQRR
;
A
#
# COMPACT_ATOMS: atom_id res chain seq x y z
N MET A 1 68.59 0.80 -17.76
CA MET A 1 67.78 0.86 -19.01
C MET A 1 66.42 0.28 -18.70
N SER A 2 65.37 1.09 -18.47
CA SER A 2 64.52 1.78 -19.45
C SER A 2 63.69 0.85 -20.35
N SER A 3 62.45 0.63 -19.93
CA SER A 3 61.22 0.66 -20.74
C SER A 3 60.06 0.58 -19.74
N GLY A 4 59.04 1.42 -19.73
CA GLY A 4 58.58 2.37 -20.73
C GLY A 4 57.09 2.14 -20.97
N ARG A 5 56.30 3.17 -20.63
CA ARG A 5 54.97 3.53 -21.15
C ARG A 5 53.74 2.97 -20.41
N SER A 6 53.21 3.88 -19.59
CA SER A 6 51.81 4.27 -19.47
C SER A 6 50.77 3.43 -20.22
N HIS A 7 49.83 2.87 -19.45
CA HIS A 7 48.43 2.86 -19.83
C HIS A 7 47.58 3.47 -18.72
N PHE A 8 47.29 4.76 -18.90
CA PHE A 8 46.02 5.37 -18.55
C PHE A 8 44.88 4.45 -18.97
N LEU A 9 43.97 4.10 -18.05
CA LEU A 9 42.53 4.37 -18.17
C LEU A 9 41.78 3.59 -17.09
N ALA A 10 41.25 4.38 -16.15
CA ALA A 10 40.17 3.98 -15.30
C ALA A 10 39.01 3.44 -16.16
N LEU A 11 38.67 2.17 -15.96
CA LEU A 11 37.36 1.67 -16.35
C LEU A 11 36.57 1.44 -15.07
N LEU A 12 36.03 2.54 -14.57
CA LEU A 12 34.95 2.58 -13.58
C LEU A 12 33.75 1.88 -14.22
N LEU A 13 33.67 0.57 -14.05
CA LEU A 13 32.49 -0.21 -14.41
C LEU A 13 31.48 -0.02 -13.26
N ILE A 14 30.92 1.19 -13.18
CA ILE A 14 29.67 1.43 -12.48
C ILE A 14 28.63 0.65 -13.28
N THR A 15 28.44 -0.61 -12.92
CA THR A 15 27.20 -1.30 -13.22
C THR A 15 26.13 -0.48 -12.51
N ALA A 16 25.39 0.31 -13.28
CA ALA A 16 24.15 0.92 -12.86
C ALA A 16 23.21 -0.22 -12.46
N LEU A 17 23.23 -0.58 -11.17
CA LEU A 17 22.09 -1.19 -10.51
C LEU A 17 20.91 -0.29 -10.86
N GLY A 18 19.92 -0.88 -11.55
CA GLY A 18 18.71 -0.18 -12.01
C GLY A 18 18.11 0.66 -10.90
N LEU A 19 17.44 1.75 -11.27
CA LEU A 19 16.92 2.80 -10.39
C LEU A 19 15.66 2.36 -9.62
N PRO A 20 15.69 1.82 -8.37
CA PRO A 20 14.50 1.82 -7.53
C PRO A 20 14.15 3.22 -7.01
N ALA A 21 15.10 4.16 -7.08
CA ALA A 21 14.99 5.46 -6.44
C ALA A 21 14.06 6.47 -7.16
N LEU A 22 13.75 6.25 -8.44
CA LEU A 22 12.81 7.10 -9.17
C LEU A 22 11.37 6.68 -8.87
N ASP A 23 11.09 5.38 -8.92
CA ASP A 23 9.78 4.82 -8.59
C ASP A 23 9.42 5.03 -7.12
N ALA A 24 10.38 4.87 -6.19
CA ALA A 24 10.13 5.10 -4.77
C ALA A 24 9.75 6.57 -4.46
N ARG A 25 10.35 7.54 -5.14
CA ARG A 25 9.99 8.97 -4.97
C ARG A 25 8.60 9.27 -5.53
N ALA A 26 8.30 8.76 -6.73
CA ALA A 26 6.99 8.90 -7.34
C ALA A 26 5.89 8.24 -6.48
N GLN A 27 6.17 7.07 -5.90
CA GLN A 27 5.29 6.38 -4.96
C GLN A 27 5.02 7.23 -3.71
N THR A 28 6.07 7.74 -3.05
CA THR A 28 5.91 8.56 -1.83
C THR A 28 5.16 9.85 -2.09
N ASP A 29 5.39 10.48 -3.24
CA ASP A 29 4.76 11.76 -3.59
C ASP A 29 3.25 11.58 -3.85
N LEU A 30 2.85 10.52 -4.57
CA LEU A 30 1.46 10.22 -4.88
C LEU A 30 0.66 9.73 -3.67
N LEU A 31 1.21 8.83 -2.85
CA LEU A 31 0.52 8.37 -1.64
C LEU A 31 0.36 9.52 -0.63
N GLY A 32 1.36 10.40 -0.55
CA GLY A 32 1.27 11.64 0.21
C GLY A 32 0.18 12.58 -0.30
N GLU A 33 -0.02 12.68 -1.61
CA GLU A 33 -1.11 13.47 -2.20
C GLU A 33 -2.47 12.85 -1.91
N ALA A 34 -2.62 11.53 -2.09
CA ALA A 34 -3.86 10.83 -1.75
C ALA A 34 -4.27 11.08 -0.29
N ARG A 35 -3.31 11.02 0.64
CA ARG A 35 -3.55 11.35 2.05
C ARG A 35 -4.03 12.79 2.24
N ARG A 36 -3.34 13.77 1.66
CA ARG A 36 -3.75 15.17 1.78
C ARG A 36 -5.16 15.39 1.25
N SER A 37 -5.44 14.88 0.05
CA SER A 37 -6.77 14.97 -0.56
C SER A 37 -7.84 14.34 0.34
N PHE A 38 -7.55 13.16 0.92
CA PHE A 38 -8.42 12.52 1.90
C PHE A 38 -8.65 13.42 3.12
N ASP A 39 -7.60 13.94 3.75
CA ASP A 39 -7.72 14.78 4.94
C ASP A 39 -8.52 16.07 4.68
N PHE A 40 -8.51 16.58 3.45
CA PHE A 40 -9.31 17.74 3.03
C PHE A 40 -10.73 17.40 2.55
N GLY A 41 -11.14 16.13 2.62
CA GLY A 41 -12.47 15.69 2.18
C GLY A 41 -12.65 15.59 0.68
N LYS A 42 -11.56 15.60 -0.08
CA LYS A 42 -11.54 15.41 -1.53
C LYS A 42 -11.44 13.91 -1.84
N TRP A 43 -12.51 13.19 -1.52
CA TRP A 43 -12.55 11.73 -1.58
C TRP A 43 -12.30 11.18 -2.99
N GLU A 44 -12.81 11.86 -4.02
CA GLU A 44 -12.63 11.50 -5.42
C GLU A 44 -11.15 11.61 -5.83
N ASP A 45 -10.52 12.76 -5.57
CA ASP A 45 -9.09 12.97 -5.84
C ASP A 45 -8.21 11.94 -5.11
N ALA A 46 -8.55 11.63 -3.86
CA ALA A 46 -7.85 10.62 -3.08
C ALA A 46 -7.98 9.22 -3.69
N ALA A 47 -9.19 8.81 -4.10
CA ALA A 47 -9.41 7.53 -4.74
C ALA A 47 -8.65 7.42 -6.07
N THR A 48 -8.73 8.44 -6.92
CA THR A 48 -8.01 8.48 -8.21
C THR A 48 -6.50 8.35 -8.02
N ALA A 49 -5.91 9.06 -7.05
CA ALA A 49 -4.48 8.94 -6.77
C ALA A 49 -4.07 7.52 -6.34
N ILE A 50 -4.90 6.83 -5.54
CA ILE A 50 -4.66 5.43 -5.18
C ILE A 50 -4.83 4.49 -6.37
N GLU A 51 -5.84 4.71 -7.22
CA GLU A 51 -6.05 3.90 -8.42
C GLU A 51 -4.89 4.04 -9.42
N GLU A 52 -4.30 5.23 -9.53
CA GLU A 52 -3.09 5.45 -10.32
C GLU A 52 -1.87 4.70 -9.75
N LEU A 53 -1.72 4.70 -8.42
CA LEU A 53 -0.68 3.93 -7.74
C LEU A 53 -0.84 2.41 -7.99
N ASP A 54 -2.05 1.90 -7.88
CA ASP A 54 -2.39 0.48 -8.13
C ASP A 54 -2.13 0.10 -9.59
N LYS A 55 -2.61 0.92 -10.54
CA LYS A 55 -2.44 0.70 -11.99
C LYS A 55 -0.97 0.61 -12.39
N ASN A 56 -0.13 1.43 -11.77
CA ASN A 56 1.31 1.46 -12.04
C ASN A 56 2.11 0.50 -11.13
N LYS A 57 1.44 -0.25 -10.24
CA LYS A 57 2.05 -1.17 -9.26
C LYS A 57 3.14 -0.50 -8.43
N LEU A 58 2.90 0.74 -8.04
CA LEU A 58 3.89 1.56 -7.34
C LEU A 58 3.92 1.26 -5.84
N LEU A 59 2.91 0.58 -5.29
CA LEU A 59 2.85 0.23 -3.87
C LEU A 59 3.57 -1.10 -3.59
N ALA A 60 4.71 -1.03 -2.91
CA ALA A 60 5.54 -2.21 -2.59
C ALA A 60 5.57 -2.57 -1.11
N ALA A 61 5.49 -1.59 -0.21
CA ALA A 61 5.52 -1.84 1.23
C ALA A 61 4.13 -2.25 1.75
N GLU A 62 4.09 -3.18 2.70
CA GLU A 62 2.84 -3.66 3.30
C GLU A 62 2.08 -2.51 3.97
N ASP A 63 2.77 -1.63 4.70
CA ASP A 63 2.16 -0.47 5.37
C ASP A 63 1.55 0.51 4.37
N ASP A 64 2.23 0.76 3.24
CA ASP A 64 1.70 1.61 2.16
C ASP A 64 0.45 0.99 1.51
N LEU A 65 0.44 -0.32 1.31
CA LEU A 65 -0.71 -1.05 0.78
C LEU A 65 -1.91 -1.01 1.75
N VAL A 66 -1.66 -1.18 3.05
CA VAL A 66 -2.68 -1.05 4.11
C VAL A 66 -3.27 0.35 4.07
N GLU A 67 -2.43 1.37 4.03
CA GLU A 67 -2.88 2.75 3.99
C GLU A 67 -3.67 3.10 2.72
N ALA A 68 -3.16 2.70 1.56
CA ALA A 68 -3.82 2.93 0.29
C ALA A 68 -5.21 2.27 0.27
N CYS A 69 -5.34 1.02 0.74
CA CYS A 69 -6.62 0.34 0.83
C CYS A 69 -7.57 1.02 1.84
N ARG A 70 -7.04 1.53 2.96
CA ARG A 70 -7.82 2.29 3.94
C ARG A 70 -8.38 3.58 3.33
N ILE A 71 -7.54 4.36 2.65
CA ILE A 71 -7.94 5.61 1.97
C ILE A 71 -8.98 5.30 0.90
N LEU A 72 -8.72 4.32 0.02
CA LEU A 72 -9.61 3.94 -1.06
C LEU A 72 -10.98 3.48 -0.54
N GLY A 73 -11.00 2.61 0.48
CA GLY A 73 -12.24 2.11 1.07
C GLY A 73 -13.08 3.21 1.72
N LEU A 74 -12.45 4.09 2.49
CA LEU A 74 -13.15 5.22 3.12
C LEU A 74 -13.62 6.25 2.08
N SER A 75 -12.79 6.57 1.08
CA SER A 75 -13.15 7.49 0.00
C SER A 75 -14.38 6.99 -0.76
N HIS A 76 -14.39 5.73 -1.21
CA HIS A 76 -15.54 5.17 -1.90
C HIS A 76 -16.78 5.12 -1.02
N LEU A 77 -16.64 4.80 0.27
CA LEU A 77 -17.76 4.79 1.19
C LEU A 77 -18.38 6.18 1.34
N TYR A 78 -17.56 7.22 1.50
CA TYR A 78 -18.01 8.60 1.62
C TYR A 78 -18.58 9.17 0.31
N LEU A 79 -18.21 8.61 -0.84
CA LEU A 79 -18.82 8.89 -2.14
C LEU A 79 -20.12 8.09 -2.38
N GLY A 80 -20.46 7.13 -1.51
CA GLY A 80 -21.63 6.25 -1.67
C GLY A 80 -21.40 5.04 -2.59
N HIS A 81 -20.16 4.81 -3.01
CA HIS A 81 -19.73 3.68 -3.85
C HIS A 81 -19.47 2.44 -2.97
N ARG A 82 -20.53 1.87 -2.40
CA ARG A 82 -20.44 0.87 -1.33
C ARG A 82 -19.75 -0.42 -1.77
N ASP A 83 -19.94 -0.87 -3.00
CA ASP A 83 -19.35 -2.13 -3.49
C ASP A 83 -17.83 -2.00 -3.65
N GLU A 84 -17.37 -0.88 -4.19
CA GLU A 84 -15.96 -0.52 -4.32
C GLU A 84 -15.30 -0.36 -2.95
N ALA A 85 -15.99 0.28 -2.00
CA ALA A 85 -15.52 0.40 -0.62
C ALA A 85 -15.29 -0.97 0.03
N ARG A 86 -16.27 -1.88 -0.12
CA ARG A 86 -16.18 -3.23 0.43
C ARG A 86 -15.06 -4.03 -0.22
N SER A 87 -14.86 -3.91 -1.53
CA SER A 87 -13.72 -4.52 -2.23
C SER A 87 -12.39 -4.05 -1.65
N ALA A 88 -12.23 -2.74 -1.44
CA ALA A 88 -11.03 -2.18 -0.83
C ALA A 88 -10.84 -2.65 0.63
N PHE A 89 -11.90 -2.78 1.42
CA PHE A 89 -11.84 -3.31 2.78
C PHE A 89 -11.49 -4.81 2.84
N VAL A 90 -11.99 -5.63 1.92
CA VAL A 90 -11.55 -7.04 1.81
C VAL A 90 -10.06 -7.11 1.52
N ARG A 91 -9.56 -6.25 0.62
CA ARG A 91 -8.13 -6.16 0.29
C ARG A 91 -7.31 -5.73 1.50
N LEU A 92 -7.77 -4.71 2.23
CA LEU A 92 -7.18 -4.23 3.48
C LEU A 92 -7.06 -5.35 4.52
N LEU A 93 -8.15 -6.07 4.79
CA LEU A 93 -8.17 -7.16 5.77
C LEU A 93 -7.37 -8.39 5.31
N SER A 94 -7.22 -8.58 4.00
CA SER A 94 -6.34 -9.63 3.47
C SER A 94 -4.86 -9.33 3.75
N ILE A 95 -4.49 -8.04 3.75
CA ILE A 95 -3.15 -7.54 4.07
C ILE A 95 -2.96 -7.42 5.59
N ASN A 96 -3.99 -7.06 6.35
CA ASN A 96 -3.93 -7.01 7.81
C ASN A 96 -5.27 -7.46 8.40
N PRO A 97 -5.42 -8.77 8.73
CA PRO A 97 -6.69 -9.34 9.21
C PRO A 97 -7.22 -8.73 10.51
N ASP A 98 -6.34 -8.11 11.28
CA ASP A 98 -6.63 -7.55 12.59
C ASP A 98 -6.71 -6.01 12.53
N PHE A 99 -6.66 -5.43 11.33
CA PHE A 99 -6.85 -4.00 11.12
C PHE A 99 -8.23 -3.55 11.64
N SER A 100 -8.26 -2.43 12.35
CA SER A 100 -9.46 -1.77 12.84
C SER A 100 -9.38 -0.27 12.58
N LEU A 101 -10.50 0.33 12.23
CA LEU A 101 -10.62 1.79 12.17
C LEU A 101 -10.75 2.36 13.58
N ASP A 102 -10.19 3.55 13.82
CA ASP A 102 -10.37 4.28 15.08
C ASP A 102 -11.75 4.97 15.10
N PRO A 103 -12.69 4.53 15.97
CA PRO A 103 -14.04 5.09 16.02
C PRO A 103 -14.09 6.56 16.47
N LEU A 104 -12.99 7.11 17.01
CA LEU A 104 -12.90 8.52 17.37
C LEU A 104 -12.54 9.42 16.18
N VAL A 105 -11.98 8.83 15.11
CA VAL A 105 -11.46 9.56 13.95
C VAL A 105 -12.34 9.39 12.72
N VAL A 106 -12.93 8.21 12.51
CA VAL A 106 -13.80 7.93 11.37
C VAL A 106 -15.28 7.89 11.77
N SER A 107 -16.16 8.00 10.78
CA SER A 107 -17.60 7.91 11.02
C SER A 107 -18.01 6.51 11.53
N PRO A 108 -19.08 6.41 12.34
CA PRO A 108 -19.62 5.11 12.78
C PRO A 108 -19.96 4.17 11.61
N VAL A 109 -20.50 4.72 10.51
CA VAL A 109 -20.84 3.95 9.31
C VAL A 109 -19.61 3.26 8.72
N ALA A 110 -18.44 3.90 8.75
CA ALA A 110 -17.20 3.29 8.26
C ALA A 110 -16.74 2.11 9.12
N VAL A 111 -16.90 2.21 10.44
CA VAL A 111 -16.59 1.13 11.37
C VAL A 111 -17.53 -0.05 11.14
N GLU A 112 -18.84 0.22 11.08
CA GLU A 112 -19.88 -0.79 10.84
C GLU A 112 -19.66 -1.52 9.51
N GLU A 113 -19.31 -0.80 8.44
CA GLU A 113 -19.03 -1.41 7.13
C GLU A 113 -17.78 -2.28 7.15
N LEU A 114 -16.68 -1.83 7.78
CA LEU A 114 -15.48 -2.66 7.90
C LEU A 114 -15.75 -3.93 8.71
N ASP A 115 -16.51 -3.82 9.79
CA ASP A 115 -16.84 -4.96 10.65
C ASP A 115 -17.80 -5.94 9.96
N ALA A 116 -18.78 -5.45 9.19
CA ALA A 116 -19.61 -6.29 8.35
C ALA A 116 -18.77 -7.05 7.32
N VAL A 117 -17.86 -6.36 6.62
CA VAL A 117 -16.93 -7.02 5.69
C VAL A 117 -16.07 -8.07 6.40
N ARG A 118 -15.61 -7.80 7.62
CA ARG A 118 -14.83 -8.77 8.42
C ARG A 118 -15.63 -10.01 8.77
N GLU A 119 -16.88 -9.84 9.22
CA GLU A 119 -17.77 -10.96 9.58
C GLU A 119 -18.06 -11.83 8.36
N GLU A 120 -18.42 -11.21 7.25
CA GLU A 120 -18.73 -11.91 6.00
C GLU A 120 -17.52 -12.66 5.41
N ASN A 121 -16.29 -12.22 5.74
CA ASN A 121 -15.04 -12.84 5.27
C ASN A 121 -14.30 -13.62 6.37
N ALA A 122 -14.97 -13.96 7.49
CA ALA A 122 -14.31 -14.52 8.67
C ALA A 122 -13.48 -15.78 8.39
N GLU A 123 -13.99 -16.70 7.56
CA GLU A 123 -13.28 -17.93 7.18
C GLU A 123 -11.99 -17.64 6.40
N LEU A 124 -12.06 -16.74 5.41
CA LEU A 124 -10.91 -16.29 4.66
C LEU A 124 -9.85 -15.70 5.61
N LEU A 125 -10.26 -14.79 6.50
CA LEU A 125 -9.36 -14.13 7.43
C LEU A 125 -8.74 -15.09 8.44
N ALA A 126 -9.48 -16.10 8.91
CA ALA A 126 -8.94 -17.18 9.74
C ALA A 126 -7.81 -17.94 9.02
N SER A 127 -8.04 -18.33 7.76
CA SER A 127 -7.02 -19.02 6.96
C SER A 127 -5.75 -18.18 6.75
N ILE A 128 -5.90 -16.86 6.58
CA ILE A 128 -4.77 -15.93 6.45
C ILE A 128 -3.97 -15.85 7.76
N ARG A 129 -4.66 -15.72 8.90
CA ARG A 129 -4.02 -15.70 10.24
C ARG A 129 -3.23 -16.97 10.50
N GLU A 130 -3.82 -18.13 10.22
CA GLU A 130 -3.15 -19.42 10.39
C GLU A 130 -1.89 -19.53 9.53
N ARG A 131 -2.00 -19.16 8.25
CA ARG A 131 -0.85 -19.14 7.34
C ARG A 131 0.26 -18.23 7.84
N ARG A 132 -0.07 -17.02 8.30
CA ARG A 132 0.91 -16.07 8.84
C ARG A 132 1.59 -16.61 10.09
N ARG A 133 0.83 -17.25 11.00
CA ARG A 133 1.36 -17.87 12.21
C ARG A 133 2.36 -18.98 11.85
N ALA A 134 2.01 -19.87 10.93
CA ALA A 134 2.89 -20.95 10.49
C ALA A 134 4.21 -20.42 9.89
N ILE A 135 4.13 -19.36 9.06
CA ILE A 135 5.32 -18.72 8.49
C ILE A 135 6.18 -18.07 9.59
N ALA A 136 5.55 -17.40 10.57
CA ALA A 136 6.27 -16.76 11.67
C ALA A 136 6.98 -17.78 12.57
N GLU A 137 6.35 -18.93 12.83
CA GLU A 137 6.94 -20.05 13.59
C GLU A 137 8.12 -20.67 12.85
N GLN A 138 8.03 -20.84 11.52
CA GLN A 138 9.14 -21.36 10.71
C GLN A 138 10.37 -20.43 10.65
N ARG A 139 10.18 -19.14 10.92
CA ARG A 139 11.25 -18.13 10.91
C ARG A 139 11.90 -17.92 12.27
N ARG A 140 11.39 -18.55 13.34
CA ARG A 140 11.96 -18.51 14.69
C ARG A 140 12.97 -19.63 14.88
#